data_AF-A0ABD0PWB0-F1
#
_entry.id   AF-A0ABD0PWB0-F1
#
_cell.length_a   1.000
_cell.length_b   1.000
_cell.length_c   1.000
_cell.angle_alpha   90.00
_cell.angle_beta   90.00
_cell.angle_gamma   90.00
#
_symmetry.space_group_name_H-M   'P 1'
#
loop_
_entity.id
_entity.type
_entity.pdbx_description
1 polymer ?
#
loop_
_entity_poly.entity_id
_entity_poly.type
_entity_poly.pdbx_seq_one_letter_code
_entity_poly.pdbx_strand_id
1 'polypeptide(L)'
;METPLSGIPDDIPADLTKIRIEKSQLSELPKAAFSRAKFLKHLWLNFNDIAIINIKSLEGLVNLTELRLQGNKLRSVPWTAFEETPNLKILDLKHNRIDALPEHALKFLPGLTYLDLSSNQLSVISKDVFLNWPLYHAENRHEQPAASNVVLALNDNPWLCDCRLGGFIEFIKSLSPPFILMNSYLTCSAPEFKAGKFFHEVDLKTCVKPVVSAPDTNITVPLGGNITLTCFATARPEPAVR
;
A
#
# COMPACT_ATOMS: atom_id res chain seq x y z
N MET A 1 30.22 4.64 -23.54
CA MET A 1 30.01 3.85 -22.31
C MET A 1 29.69 4.83 -21.21
N GLU A 2 28.41 5.01 -20.88
CA GLU A 2 28.00 5.84 -19.75
C GLU A 2 28.29 5.06 -18.48
N THR A 3 29.08 5.63 -17.57
CA THR A 3 29.31 5.06 -16.24
C THR A 3 27.96 4.96 -15.52
N PRO A 4 27.58 3.78 -14.99
CA PRO A 4 26.34 3.66 -14.22
C PRO A 4 26.40 4.64 -13.04
N LEU A 5 25.36 5.46 -12.90
CA LEU A 5 25.25 6.44 -11.84
C LEU A 5 25.10 5.69 -10.50
N SER A 6 26.16 5.54 -9.72
CA SER A 6 26.12 4.76 -8.46
C SER A 6 25.37 5.48 -7.33
N GLY A 7 24.85 6.68 -7.57
CA GLY A 7 24.20 7.52 -6.57
C GLY A 7 23.59 8.78 -7.17
N ILE A 8 22.78 9.48 -6.37
CA ILE A 8 22.22 10.78 -6.73
C ILE A 8 23.34 11.83 -6.59
N PRO A 9 23.62 12.66 -7.61
CA PRO A 9 24.67 13.68 -7.51
C PRO A 9 24.35 14.72 -6.44
N ASP A 10 25.35 15.19 -5.68
CA ASP A 10 25.16 16.22 -4.65
C ASP A 10 24.87 17.61 -5.24
N ASP A 11 25.32 17.87 -6.47
CA ASP A 11 25.24 19.17 -7.12
C ASP A 11 24.05 19.28 -8.10
N ILE A 12 22.86 19.02 -7.58
CA ILE A 12 21.61 19.18 -8.35
C ILE A 12 21.30 20.68 -8.49
N PRO A 13 21.18 21.21 -9.72
CA PRO A 13 20.80 22.60 -9.94
C PRO A 13 19.43 22.91 -9.32
N ALA A 14 19.33 24.07 -8.65
CA ALA A 14 18.16 24.40 -7.84
C ALA A 14 16.90 24.70 -8.68
N ASP A 15 17.08 25.13 -9.92
CA ASP A 15 16.02 25.53 -10.86
C ASP A 15 15.38 24.35 -11.63
N LEU A 16 15.86 23.12 -11.41
CA LEU A 16 15.31 21.94 -12.06
C LEU A 16 13.84 21.72 -11.68
N THR A 17 13.01 21.58 -12.70
CA THR A 17 11.59 21.23 -12.57
C THR A 17 11.33 19.74 -12.83
N LYS A 18 12.29 19.03 -13.41
CA LYS A 18 12.18 17.61 -13.74
C LYS A 18 13.52 16.91 -13.56
N ILE A 19 13.50 15.81 -12.82
CA ILE A 19 14.64 14.91 -12.64
C ILE A 19 14.21 13.51 -13.09
N ARG A 20 15.03 12.89 -13.94
CA ARG A 20 14.84 11.51 -14.40
C ARG A 20 16.12 10.74 -14.21
N ILE A 21 16.11 9.77 -13.30
CA ILE A 21 17.22 8.85 -13.03
C ILE A 21 16.64 7.45 -13.14
N GLU A 22 16.72 6.85 -14.33
CA GLU A 22 16.16 5.52 -14.62
C GLU A 22 17.29 4.55 -14.95
N LYS A 23 17.11 3.26 -14.64
CA LYS A 23 18.07 2.19 -15.02
C LYS A 23 19.51 2.46 -14.55
N SER A 24 19.64 3.07 -13.36
CA SER A 24 20.91 3.51 -12.78
C SER A 24 21.28 2.76 -11.50
N GLN A 25 20.66 1.60 -11.21
CA GLN A 25 21.00 0.74 -10.06
C GLN A 25 20.95 1.45 -8.69
N LEU A 26 20.22 2.56 -8.55
CA LEU A 26 20.05 3.23 -7.26
C LEU A 26 19.40 2.25 -6.28
N SER A 27 20.02 2.02 -5.12
CA SER A 27 19.53 1.08 -4.11
C SER A 27 18.71 1.75 -3.00
N GLU A 28 18.88 3.05 -2.80
CA GLU A 28 18.17 3.81 -1.78
C GLU A 28 17.96 5.27 -2.17
N LEU A 29 16.96 5.91 -1.54
CA LEU A 29 16.83 7.37 -1.52
C LEU A 29 17.33 7.90 -0.18
N PRO A 30 18.53 8.51 -0.13
CA PRO A 30 19.09 9.03 1.10
C PRO A 30 18.32 10.25 1.60
N LYS A 31 18.62 10.65 2.84
CA LYS A 31 18.09 11.88 3.43
C LYS A 31 18.45 13.09 2.54
N ALA A 32 17.50 14.00 2.36
CA ALA A 32 17.68 15.27 1.66
C ALA A 32 18.21 15.15 0.21
N ALA A 33 18.01 13.98 -0.43
CA ALA A 33 18.53 13.65 -1.76
C ALA A 33 18.22 14.70 -2.83
N PHE A 34 17.08 15.37 -2.73
CA PHE A 34 16.62 16.40 -3.68
C PHE A 34 16.38 17.76 -3.03
N SER A 35 16.88 18.00 -1.82
CA SER A 35 16.59 19.19 -1.01
C SER A 35 16.94 20.54 -1.68
N ARG A 36 17.88 20.53 -2.64
CA ARG A 36 18.25 21.72 -3.43
C ARG A 36 17.24 22.03 -4.55
N ALA A 37 16.56 21.03 -5.09
CA ALA A 37 15.64 21.16 -6.23
C ALA A 37 14.22 21.55 -5.77
N LYS A 38 14.09 22.72 -5.14
CA LYS A 38 12.80 23.19 -4.56
C LYS A 38 11.71 23.46 -5.61
N PHE A 39 12.09 23.64 -6.87
CA PHE A 39 11.16 23.84 -7.99
C PHE A 39 10.79 22.53 -8.70
N LEU A 40 11.24 21.38 -8.19
CA LEU A 40 10.99 20.08 -8.80
C LEU A 40 9.50 19.76 -8.81
N LYS A 41 8.98 19.46 -10.00
CA LYS A 41 7.58 19.07 -10.25
C LYS A 41 7.45 17.59 -10.61
N HIS A 42 8.46 17.03 -11.26
CA HIS A 42 8.48 15.66 -11.76
C HIS A 42 9.75 14.94 -11.32
N LEU A 43 9.60 13.86 -10.54
CA LEU A 43 10.71 13.01 -10.11
C LEU A 43 10.48 11.58 -10.58
N TRP A 44 11.29 11.13 -11.53
CA TRP A 44 11.16 9.80 -12.14
C TRP A 44 12.39 8.96 -11.81
N LEU A 45 12.18 7.90 -11.04
CA LEU A 45 13.20 7.03 -10.46
C LEU A 45 12.99 5.56 -10.85
N ASN A 46 12.46 5.37 -12.06
CA ASN A 46 11.93 4.09 -12.51
C ASN A 46 13.02 3.08 -12.85
N PHE A 47 12.72 1.80 -12.65
CA PHE A 47 13.58 0.68 -13.02
C PHE A 47 15.00 0.81 -12.42
N ASN A 48 15.08 1.25 -11.16
CA ASN A 48 16.28 1.15 -10.34
C ASN A 48 16.14 -0.05 -9.38
N ASP A 49 17.00 -0.12 -8.37
CA ASP A 49 17.02 -1.16 -7.35
C ASP A 49 16.58 -0.64 -5.98
N ILE A 50 15.79 0.45 -5.93
CA ILE A 50 15.50 1.17 -4.69
C ILE A 50 14.70 0.27 -3.76
N ALA A 51 15.30 -0.10 -2.63
CA ALA A 51 14.68 -0.91 -1.60
C ALA A 51 14.31 -0.09 -0.36
N ILE A 52 14.97 1.05 -0.16
CA ILE A 52 14.84 1.89 1.03
C ILE A 52 14.62 3.35 0.62
N ILE A 53 13.61 3.99 1.20
CA ILE A 53 13.38 5.43 1.07
C ILE A 53 13.50 6.03 2.46
N ASN A 54 14.43 6.98 2.63
CA ASN A 54 14.54 7.70 3.89
C ASN A 54 13.30 8.61 4.07
N ILE A 55 12.81 8.72 5.31
CA ILE A 55 11.65 9.57 5.65
C ILE A 55 11.85 11.06 5.30
N LYS A 56 13.10 11.53 5.22
CA LYS A 56 13.47 12.90 4.82
C LYS A 56 14.02 13.00 3.40
N SER A 57 13.83 11.97 2.56
CA SER A 57 14.33 11.99 1.18
C SER A 57 13.60 13.00 0.28
N LEU A 58 12.33 13.31 0.61
CA LEU A 58 11.47 14.25 -0.12
C LEU A 58 11.37 15.63 0.55
N GLU A 59 12.23 15.92 1.53
CA GLU A 59 12.23 17.16 2.31
C GLU A 59 12.29 18.41 1.41
N GLY A 60 11.32 19.32 1.58
CA GLY A 60 11.24 20.59 0.85
C GLY A 60 10.71 20.49 -0.60
N LEU A 61 10.25 19.33 -1.06
CA LEU A 61 9.71 19.14 -2.42
C LEU A 61 8.24 19.58 -2.55
N VAL A 62 7.93 20.80 -2.08
CA VAL A 62 6.56 21.33 -1.99
C VAL A 62 5.87 21.42 -3.36
N ASN A 63 6.64 21.62 -4.44
CA ASN A 63 6.13 21.74 -5.80
C ASN A 63 5.98 20.41 -6.54
N LEU A 64 6.33 19.29 -5.90
CA LEU A 64 6.30 17.98 -6.55
C LEU A 64 4.87 17.58 -6.85
N THR A 65 4.59 17.31 -8.13
CA THR A 65 3.27 16.90 -8.63
C THR A 65 3.25 15.45 -9.09
N GLU A 66 4.40 14.89 -9.44
CA GLU A 66 4.51 13.54 -9.97
C GLU A 66 5.77 12.86 -9.44
N LEU A 67 5.58 11.72 -8.77
CA LEU A 67 6.63 10.82 -8.32
C LEU A 67 6.41 9.46 -8.94
N ARG A 68 7.40 8.98 -9.69
CA ARG A 68 7.39 7.63 -10.26
C ARG A 68 8.55 6.81 -9.73
N LEU A 69 8.20 5.66 -9.17
CA LEU A 69 9.11 4.69 -8.55
C LEU A 69 8.83 3.29 -9.13
N GLN A 70 8.29 3.21 -10.35
CA GLN A 70 7.87 1.94 -10.91
C GLN A 70 9.07 1.00 -11.15
N GLY A 71 8.89 -0.30 -10.93
CA GLY A 71 9.94 -1.28 -11.20
C GLY A 71 11.14 -1.21 -10.24
N ASN A 72 10.92 -0.86 -8.97
CA ASN A 72 11.94 -0.87 -7.91
C ASN A 72 11.77 -2.09 -6.99
N LYS A 73 12.43 -2.10 -5.82
CA LYS A 73 12.44 -3.21 -4.86
C LYS A 73 11.79 -2.84 -3.51
N LEU A 74 10.94 -1.82 -3.49
CA LEU A 74 10.32 -1.30 -2.27
C LEU A 74 9.43 -2.35 -1.62
N ARG A 75 9.67 -2.66 -0.34
CA ARG A 75 8.75 -3.45 0.49
C ARG A 75 7.80 -2.59 1.30
N SER A 76 8.19 -1.35 1.57
CA SER A 76 7.37 -0.36 2.25
C SER A 76 7.71 1.04 1.75
N VAL A 77 6.81 1.99 2.01
CA VAL A 77 6.99 3.41 1.71
C VAL A 77 6.84 4.18 3.02
N PRO A 78 7.74 5.13 3.33
CA PRO A 78 7.56 6.00 4.49
C PRO A 78 6.45 7.02 4.19
N TRP A 79 5.19 6.63 4.38
CA TRP A 79 4.03 7.45 3.99
C TRP A 79 3.99 8.84 4.63
N THR A 80 4.62 9.02 5.79
CA THR A 80 4.80 10.34 6.44
C THR A 80 5.74 11.26 5.68
N ALA A 81 6.63 10.75 4.82
CA ALA A 81 7.50 11.57 3.98
C ALA A 81 6.71 12.42 2.97
N PHE A 82 5.47 12.04 2.65
CA PHE A 82 4.61 12.78 1.73
C PHE A 82 4.04 14.07 2.34
N GLU A 83 4.22 14.31 3.64
CA GLU A 83 3.93 15.61 4.27
C GLU A 83 4.72 16.75 3.60
N GLU A 84 5.91 16.43 3.07
CA GLU A 84 6.79 17.36 2.34
C GLU A 84 6.38 17.58 0.87
N THR A 85 5.39 16.83 0.37
CA THR A 85 4.90 16.88 -1.01
C THR A 85 3.37 17.08 -1.07
N PRO A 86 2.82 18.16 -0.49
CA PRO A 86 1.37 18.35 -0.36
C PRO A 86 0.65 18.50 -1.72
N ASN A 87 1.38 18.85 -2.78
CA ASN A 87 0.85 19.04 -4.13
C ASN A 87 0.96 17.80 -5.03
N LEU A 88 1.34 16.64 -4.47
CA LEU A 88 1.51 15.41 -5.24
C LEU A 88 0.18 14.93 -5.81
N LYS A 89 0.13 14.76 -7.14
CA LYS A 89 -1.06 14.30 -7.89
C LYS A 89 -0.91 12.88 -8.41
N ILE A 90 0.31 12.50 -8.77
CA ILE A 90 0.62 11.20 -9.38
C ILE A 90 1.67 10.49 -8.53
N LEU A 91 1.33 9.30 -8.05
CA LEU A 91 2.23 8.39 -7.35
C LEU A 91 2.19 7.03 -8.03
N ASP A 92 3.25 6.69 -8.74
CA ASP A 92 3.42 5.39 -9.40
C ASP A 92 4.39 4.52 -8.60
N LEU A 93 3.85 3.47 -7.96
CA LEU A 93 4.56 2.45 -7.18
C LEU A 93 4.42 1.06 -7.82
N LYS A 94 4.03 0.99 -9.10
CA LYS A 94 3.84 -0.25 -9.83
C LYS A 94 5.10 -1.12 -9.85
N HIS A 95 4.94 -2.44 -9.87
CA HIS A 95 6.08 -3.38 -9.96
C HIS A 95 7.12 -3.15 -8.84
N ASN A 96 6.64 -3.09 -7.60
CA ASN A 96 7.48 -3.13 -6.41
C ASN A 96 7.19 -4.42 -5.62
N ARG A 97 7.51 -4.46 -4.33
CA ARG A 97 7.32 -5.61 -3.45
C ARG A 97 6.55 -5.21 -2.20
N ILE A 98 5.70 -4.19 -2.30
CA ILE A 98 4.96 -3.62 -1.17
C ILE A 98 3.96 -4.65 -0.67
N ASP A 99 4.09 -5.07 0.58
CA ASP A 99 3.29 -6.14 1.19
C ASP A 99 2.25 -5.64 2.19
N ALA A 100 2.38 -4.39 2.64
CA ALA A 100 1.46 -3.75 3.56
C ALA A 100 1.15 -2.29 3.17
N LEU A 101 -0.11 -1.89 3.39
CA LEU A 101 -0.58 -0.52 3.23
C LEU A 101 -1.25 -0.06 4.54
N PRO A 102 -0.57 0.77 5.35
CA PRO A 102 -1.11 1.25 6.62
C PRO A 102 -2.38 2.10 6.45
N GLU A 103 -3.27 2.08 7.44
CA GLU A 103 -4.56 2.81 7.43
C GLU A 103 -4.42 4.33 7.25
N HIS A 104 -3.25 4.89 7.52
CA HIS A 104 -2.97 6.32 7.36
C HIS A 104 -2.04 6.63 6.17
N ALA A 105 -1.81 5.67 5.27
CA ALA A 105 -0.90 5.82 4.14
C ALA A 105 -1.24 7.03 3.25
N LEU A 106 -2.53 7.25 2.97
CA LEU A 106 -3.00 8.31 2.07
C LEU A 106 -3.33 9.62 2.79
N LYS A 107 -3.12 9.70 4.10
CA LYS A 107 -3.47 10.86 4.93
C LYS A 107 -2.78 12.15 4.47
N PHE A 108 -1.52 12.05 4.05
CA PHE A 108 -0.68 13.20 3.64
C PHE A 108 -0.75 13.49 2.14
N LEU A 109 -1.69 12.87 1.42
CA LEU A 109 -1.82 12.96 -0.02
C LEU A 109 -3.20 13.53 -0.42
N PRO A 110 -3.54 14.77 0.01
CA PRO A 110 -4.89 15.33 -0.14
C PRO A 110 -5.29 15.61 -1.60
N GLY A 111 -4.32 15.81 -2.49
CA GLY A 111 -4.54 16.11 -3.91
C GLY A 111 -4.18 14.98 -4.87
N LEU A 112 -3.93 13.76 -4.38
CA LEU A 112 -3.48 12.64 -5.19
C LEU A 112 -4.62 12.12 -6.08
N THR A 113 -4.49 12.23 -7.39
CA THR A 113 -5.52 11.78 -8.34
C THR A 113 -5.14 10.51 -9.09
N TYR A 114 -3.89 10.05 -8.98
CA TYR A 114 -3.43 8.81 -9.56
C TYR A 114 -2.54 8.06 -8.58
N LEU A 115 -2.96 6.84 -8.24
CA LEU A 115 -2.19 5.91 -7.41
C LEU A 115 -2.12 4.55 -8.11
N ASP A 116 -0.91 4.17 -8.50
CA ASP A 116 -0.63 2.83 -9.03
C ASP A 116 0.14 1.99 -8.01
N LEU A 117 -0.54 0.99 -7.45
CA LEU A 117 0.01 -0.04 -6.57
C LEU A 117 -0.07 -1.43 -7.22
N SER A 118 -0.33 -1.50 -8.52
CA SER A 118 -0.44 -2.77 -9.24
C SER A 118 0.90 -3.52 -9.27
N SER A 119 0.85 -4.84 -9.40
CA SER A 119 2.05 -5.69 -9.41
C SER A 119 2.92 -5.50 -8.16
N ASN A 120 2.30 -5.59 -6.98
CA ASN A 120 2.96 -5.57 -5.67
C ASN A 120 2.67 -6.89 -4.92
N GLN A 121 2.86 -6.91 -3.60
CA GLN A 121 2.66 -8.08 -2.74
C GLN A 121 1.53 -7.87 -1.72
N LEU A 122 0.59 -6.95 -2.00
CA LEU A 122 -0.52 -6.65 -1.12
C LEU A 122 -1.46 -7.86 -1.05
N SER A 123 -1.75 -8.33 0.16
CA SER A 123 -2.63 -9.48 0.38
C SER A 123 -3.88 -9.13 1.16
N VAL A 124 -3.74 -8.29 2.19
CA VAL A 124 -4.84 -7.78 3.01
C VAL A 124 -4.64 -6.29 3.21
N ILE A 125 -5.67 -5.49 2.91
CA ILE A 125 -5.70 -4.05 3.20
C ILE A 125 -7.02 -3.69 3.87
N SER A 126 -6.99 -2.72 4.78
CA SER A 126 -8.21 -2.17 5.38
C SER A 126 -8.86 -1.18 4.42
N LYS A 127 -10.20 -1.12 4.42
CA LYS A 127 -10.94 -0.04 3.76
C LYS A 127 -10.57 1.34 4.34
N ASP A 128 -10.12 1.37 5.60
CA ASP A 128 -9.81 2.60 6.32
C ASP A 128 -8.64 3.37 5.69
N VAL A 129 -7.79 2.70 4.89
CA VAL A 129 -6.78 3.36 4.06
C VAL A 129 -7.41 4.43 3.16
N PHE A 130 -8.54 4.09 2.52
CA PHE A 130 -9.24 4.98 1.59
C PHE A 130 -10.26 5.85 2.30
N LEU A 131 -10.89 5.36 3.38
CA LEU A 131 -11.76 6.21 4.18
C LEU A 131 -10.97 7.35 4.82
N ASN A 132 -9.72 7.12 5.27
CA ASN A 132 -8.85 8.17 5.82
C ASN A 132 -8.17 9.05 4.75
N TRP A 133 -8.47 8.85 3.47
CA TRP A 133 -7.90 9.66 2.40
C TRP A 133 -8.66 10.98 2.27
N PRO A 134 -8.02 12.16 2.48
CA PRO A 134 -8.75 13.43 2.47
C PRO A 134 -9.51 13.69 1.17
N LEU A 135 -8.96 13.24 0.03
CA LEU A 135 -9.63 13.38 -1.27
C LEU A 135 -10.96 12.60 -1.32
N TYR A 136 -10.99 11.36 -0.82
CA TYR A 136 -12.21 10.57 -0.76
C TYR A 136 -13.30 11.26 0.08
N HIS A 137 -12.93 11.88 1.20
CA HIS A 137 -13.88 12.64 2.01
C HIS A 137 -14.37 13.92 1.32
N ALA A 138 -13.47 14.68 0.67
CA ALA A 138 -13.83 15.91 -0.02
C ALA A 138 -14.84 15.66 -1.14
N GLU A 139 -14.61 14.62 -1.95
CA GLU A 139 -15.49 14.24 -3.06
C GLU A 139 -16.88 13.77 -2.57
N ASN A 140 -16.93 12.99 -1.47
CA ASN A 140 -18.20 12.53 -0.91
C ASN A 140 -19.03 13.63 -0.23
N ARG A 141 -18.42 14.77 0.14
CA ARG A 141 -19.15 15.90 0.75
C ARG A 141 -19.81 16.81 -0.28
N HIS A 142 -19.66 16.53 -1.59
CA HIS A 142 -20.18 17.37 -2.67
C HIS A 142 -19.83 18.87 -2.51
N GLU A 143 -18.74 19.19 -1.82
CA GLU A 143 -18.32 20.57 -1.55
C GLU A 143 -17.81 21.27 -2.83
N GLN A 144 -17.51 20.49 -3.89
CA GLN A 144 -17.35 20.92 -5.28
C GLN A 144 -17.50 19.71 -6.23
N PRO A 145 -17.90 19.89 -7.50
CA PRO A 145 -17.83 18.82 -8.48
C PRO A 145 -16.37 18.40 -8.68
N ALA A 146 -16.12 17.08 -8.70
CA ALA A 146 -14.80 16.50 -8.94
C ALA A 146 -14.08 17.20 -10.09
N ALA A 147 -13.04 17.97 -9.78
CA ALA A 147 -12.28 18.67 -10.81
C ALA A 147 -11.49 17.70 -11.70
N SER A 148 -11.31 16.44 -11.27
CA SER A 148 -10.56 15.41 -11.99
C SER A 148 -10.96 14.00 -11.55
N ASN A 149 -10.90 13.05 -12.49
CA ASN A 149 -11.03 11.63 -12.17
C ASN A 149 -9.89 11.17 -11.25
N VAL A 150 -10.20 10.28 -10.31
CA VAL A 150 -9.23 9.65 -9.42
C VAL A 150 -9.01 8.21 -9.87
N VAL A 151 -7.79 7.88 -10.28
CA VAL A 151 -7.43 6.56 -10.81
C VAL A 151 -6.69 5.75 -9.76
N LEU A 152 -7.20 4.55 -9.51
CA LEU A 152 -6.62 3.56 -8.60
C LEU A 152 -6.27 2.29 -9.37
N ALA A 153 -5.01 1.85 -9.30
CA ALA A 153 -4.59 0.57 -9.84
C ALA A 153 -4.10 -0.35 -8.73
N LEU A 154 -4.79 -1.49 -8.58
CA LEU A 154 -4.61 -2.45 -7.48
C LEU A 154 -4.51 -3.90 -7.98
N ASN A 155 -4.57 -4.11 -9.30
CA ASN A 155 -4.45 -5.43 -9.92
C ASN A 155 -3.07 -6.06 -9.70
N ASP A 156 -2.96 -7.35 -10.00
CA ASP A 156 -1.71 -8.11 -9.89
C ASP A 156 -1.09 -8.06 -8.48
N ASN A 157 -1.94 -8.18 -7.46
CA ASN A 157 -1.55 -8.32 -6.07
C ASN A 157 -2.11 -9.65 -5.53
N PRO A 158 -1.40 -10.34 -4.61
CA PRO A 158 -1.78 -11.64 -4.07
C PRO A 158 -2.93 -11.55 -3.05
N TRP A 159 -4.09 -11.04 -3.45
CA TRP A 159 -5.23 -10.78 -2.58
C TRP A 159 -5.71 -12.04 -1.84
N LEU A 160 -5.66 -12.00 -0.52
CA LEU A 160 -6.13 -13.06 0.37
C LEU A 160 -7.57 -12.75 0.81
N CYS A 161 -8.52 -13.36 0.10
CA CYS A 161 -9.96 -13.18 0.29
C CYS A 161 -10.52 -13.98 1.48
N ASP A 162 -9.98 -13.72 2.66
CA ASP A 162 -10.56 -14.10 3.95
C ASP A 162 -11.36 -12.92 4.55
N CYS A 163 -11.89 -13.10 5.76
CA CYS A 163 -12.74 -12.07 6.38
C CYS A 163 -12.07 -10.71 6.59
N ARG A 164 -10.73 -10.64 6.65
CA ARG A 164 -9.98 -9.40 6.92
C ARG A 164 -10.01 -8.46 5.73
N LEU A 165 -10.07 -9.02 4.51
CA LEU A 165 -10.23 -8.25 3.28
C LEU A 165 -11.69 -7.83 3.02
N GLY A 166 -12.66 -8.35 3.79
CA GLY A 166 -14.10 -8.14 3.58
C GLY A 166 -14.48 -6.68 3.46
N GLY A 167 -14.05 -5.84 4.40
CA GLY A 167 -14.36 -4.41 4.36
C GLY A 167 -13.81 -3.70 3.12
N PHE A 168 -12.63 -4.11 2.64
CA PHE A 168 -12.03 -3.55 1.44
C PHE A 168 -12.74 -4.02 0.16
N ILE A 169 -13.15 -5.29 0.06
CA ILE A 169 -13.97 -5.76 -1.06
C ILE A 169 -15.28 -4.96 -1.14
N GLU A 170 -15.96 -4.75 -0.02
CA GLU A 170 -17.19 -3.95 0.00
C GLU A 170 -16.94 -2.49 -0.40
N PHE A 171 -15.82 -1.90 0.03
CA PHE A 171 -15.40 -0.60 -0.44
C PHE A 171 -15.22 -0.57 -1.97
N ILE A 172 -14.50 -1.53 -2.55
CA ILE A 172 -14.28 -1.64 -3.99
C ILE A 172 -15.59 -1.73 -4.76
N LYS A 173 -16.54 -2.55 -4.29
CA LYS A 173 -17.88 -2.69 -4.89
C LYS A 173 -18.70 -1.40 -4.82
N SER A 174 -18.45 -0.56 -3.80
CA SER A 174 -19.15 0.71 -3.59
C SER A 174 -18.56 1.89 -4.37
N LEU A 175 -17.40 1.71 -5.01
CA LEU A 175 -16.75 2.79 -5.75
C LEU A 175 -17.61 3.27 -6.92
N SER A 176 -17.70 4.60 -7.04
CA SER A 176 -18.40 5.29 -8.10
C SER A 176 -17.54 6.48 -8.59
N PRO A 177 -17.83 7.04 -9.78
CA PRO A 177 -17.17 8.25 -10.25
C PRO A 177 -17.22 9.36 -9.18
N PRO A 178 -16.10 10.09 -8.97
CA PRO A 178 -14.93 10.20 -9.84
C PRO A 178 -13.85 9.12 -9.65
N PHE A 179 -14.04 8.14 -8.76
CA PHE A 179 -13.07 7.07 -8.52
C PHE A 179 -13.18 5.99 -9.59
N ILE A 180 -12.07 5.73 -10.28
CA ILE A 180 -11.96 4.80 -11.40
C ILE A 180 -10.89 3.77 -11.05
N LEU A 181 -11.27 2.50 -11.07
CA LEU A 181 -10.31 1.40 -11.02
C LEU A 181 -9.72 1.21 -12.43
N MET A 182 -8.41 1.34 -12.56
CA MET A 182 -7.72 1.16 -13.86
C MET A 182 -7.94 -0.25 -14.43
N ASN A 183 -8.17 -1.22 -13.53
CA ASN A 183 -8.61 -2.55 -13.87
C ASN A 183 -9.73 -2.96 -12.91
N SER A 184 -10.96 -3.05 -13.40
CA SER A 184 -12.15 -3.39 -12.61
C SER A 184 -12.20 -4.86 -12.17
N TYR A 185 -11.25 -5.69 -12.63
CA TYR A 185 -11.25 -7.14 -12.46
C TYR A 185 -10.27 -7.59 -11.37
N LEU A 186 -10.36 -7.00 -10.17
CA LEU A 186 -9.63 -7.50 -9.02
C LEU A 186 -10.10 -8.93 -8.69
N THR A 187 -9.16 -9.85 -8.56
CA THR A 187 -9.41 -11.27 -8.28
C THR A 187 -8.72 -11.71 -7.00
N CYS A 188 -9.29 -12.71 -6.35
CA CYS A 188 -8.68 -13.38 -5.23
C CYS A 188 -7.52 -14.26 -5.71
N SER A 189 -6.39 -14.22 -5.01
CA SER A 189 -5.28 -15.16 -5.20
C SER A 189 -5.32 -16.31 -4.20
N ALA A 190 -5.87 -16.05 -3.02
CA ALA A 190 -6.04 -17.03 -1.95
C ALA A 190 -7.35 -16.76 -1.18
N PRO A 191 -7.85 -17.71 -0.38
CA PRO A 191 -7.44 -19.12 -0.34
C PRO A 191 -7.78 -19.86 -1.65
N GLU A 192 -7.24 -21.06 -1.86
CA GLU A 192 -7.35 -21.83 -3.10
C GLU A 192 -8.79 -21.97 -3.62
N PHE A 193 -9.76 -22.24 -2.73
CA PHE A 193 -11.18 -22.36 -3.08
C PHE A 193 -11.86 -21.05 -3.53
N LYS A 194 -11.17 -19.91 -3.40
CA LYS A 194 -11.58 -18.60 -3.91
C LYS A 194 -10.64 -18.06 -4.98
N ALA A 195 -9.52 -18.72 -5.26
CA ALA A 195 -8.55 -18.24 -6.23
C ALA A 195 -9.20 -18.06 -7.61
N GLY A 196 -8.88 -16.95 -8.28
CA GLY A 196 -9.44 -16.56 -9.57
C GLY A 196 -10.83 -15.90 -9.54
N LYS A 197 -11.56 -15.95 -8.42
CA LYS A 197 -12.88 -15.28 -8.32
C LYS A 197 -12.74 -13.77 -8.28
N PHE A 198 -13.62 -13.06 -8.98
CA PHE A 198 -13.63 -11.60 -8.97
C PHE A 198 -14.18 -11.06 -7.66
N PHE A 199 -13.70 -9.89 -7.24
CA PHE A 199 -14.16 -9.24 -6.00
C PHE A 199 -15.68 -9.02 -5.97
N HIS A 200 -16.29 -8.68 -7.12
CA HIS A 200 -17.73 -8.48 -7.25
C HIS A 200 -18.55 -9.77 -7.04
N GLU A 201 -17.94 -10.95 -7.21
CA GLU A 201 -18.59 -12.25 -7.09
C GLU A 201 -18.39 -12.89 -5.71
N VAL A 202 -17.52 -12.30 -4.87
CA VAL A 202 -17.17 -12.86 -3.58
C VAL A 202 -17.85 -12.10 -2.47
N ASP A 203 -18.55 -12.83 -1.61
CA ASP A 203 -19.04 -12.32 -0.32
C ASP A 203 -18.19 -12.93 0.82
N LEU A 204 -17.69 -12.05 1.68
CA LEU A 204 -16.76 -12.40 2.75
C LEU A 204 -17.45 -12.24 4.09
N LYS A 205 -17.61 -13.37 4.79
CA LYS A 205 -18.17 -13.37 6.15
C LYS A 205 -17.31 -12.52 7.09
N THR A 206 -17.94 -11.90 8.09
CA THR A 206 -17.28 -11.10 9.12
C THR A 206 -16.24 -11.91 9.91
N CYS A 207 -15.14 -11.27 10.31
CA CYS A 207 -14.14 -11.90 11.18
C CYS A 207 -14.71 -12.16 12.57
N VAL A 208 -14.25 -13.26 13.17
CA VAL A 208 -14.66 -13.69 14.51
C VAL A 208 -13.41 -13.74 15.35
N LYS A 209 -13.41 -13.00 16.47
CA LYS A 209 -12.29 -13.00 17.43
C LYS A 209 -12.07 -14.42 17.97
N PRO A 210 -10.81 -14.81 18.24
CA PRO A 210 -10.52 -16.13 18.76
C PRO A 210 -11.17 -16.34 20.12
N VAL A 211 -11.97 -17.40 20.23
CA VAL A 211 -12.55 -17.89 21.48
C VAL A 211 -11.87 -19.21 21.83
N VAL A 212 -11.29 -19.26 23.02
CA VAL A 212 -10.57 -20.42 23.53
C VAL A 212 -11.43 -21.13 24.55
N SER A 213 -11.53 -22.46 24.45
CA SER A 213 -12.22 -23.31 25.41
C SER A 213 -11.38 -24.54 25.74
N ALA A 214 -11.44 -24.97 26.99
CA ALA A 214 -10.87 -26.23 27.45
C ALA A 214 -12.02 -27.16 27.88
N PRO A 215 -12.01 -28.44 27.48
CA PRO A 215 -13.02 -29.39 27.92
C PRO A 215 -12.92 -29.65 29.43
N ASP A 216 -11.70 -29.71 29.97
CA ASP A 216 -11.42 -29.91 31.39
C ASP A 216 -10.46 -28.83 31.91
N THR A 217 -10.90 -28.08 32.92
CA THR A 217 -10.09 -27.02 33.55
C THR A 217 -9.46 -27.44 34.89
N ASN A 218 -9.96 -28.52 35.49
CA ASN A 218 -9.46 -29.09 36.74
C ASN A 218 -9.17 -30.57 36.55
N ILE A 219 -7.91 -30.95 36.49
CA ILE A 219 -7.49 -32.34 36.26
C ILE A 219 -6.52 -32.76 37.35
N THR A 220 -6.75 -33.93 37.94
CA THR A 220 -5.88 -34.52 38.97
C THR A 220 -5.30 -35.82 38.45
N VAL A 221 -3.99 -35.99 38.60
CA VAL A 221 -3.24 -37.13 38.04
C VAL A 221 -2.30 -37.68 39.11
N PRO A 222 -2.21 -39.01 39.27
CA PRO A 222 -1.28 -39.61 40.22
C PRO A 222 0.19 -39.37 39.85
N LEU A 223 1.07 -39.47 40.84
CA LEU A 223 2.51 -39.35 40.64
C LEU A 223 3.00 -40.37 39.60
N GLY A 224 3.72 -39.88 38.58
CA GLY A 224 4.21 -40.68 37.46
C GLY A 224 3.20 -40.90 36.31
N GLY A 225 1.99 -40.35 36.42
CA GLY A 225 0.99 -40.40 35.35
C GLY A 225 1.23 -39.35 34.26
N ASN A 226 0.88 -39.70 33.02
CA ASN A 226 0.88 -38.77 31.89
C ASN A 226 -0.48 -38.09 31.74
N ILE A 227 -0.47 -36.83 31.32
CA ILE A 227 -1.67 -36.05 31.03
C ILE A 227 -1.52 -35.31 29.72
N THR A 228 -2.60 -35.28 28.95
CA THR A 228 -2.73 -34.45 27.74
C THR A 228 -3.77 -33.37 28.01
N LEU A 229 -3.36 -32.11 27.92
CA LEU A 229 -4.26 -30.97 28.03
C LEU A 229 -4.74 -30.61 26.62
N THR A 230 -6.04 -30.59 26.41
CA THR A 230 -6.64 -30.19 25.12
C THR A 230 -7.21 -28.79 25.24
N CYS A 231 -6.97 -27.97 24.23
CA CYS A 231 -7.47 -26.60 24.15
C CYS A 231 -8.00 -26.37 22.75
N PHE A 232 -9.25 -25.93 22.64
CA PHE A 232 -9.90 -25.60 21.37
C PHE A 232 -9.88 -24.09 21.18
N ALA A 233 -9.47 -23.65 19.99
CA ALA A 233 -9.58 -22.26 19.58
C ALA A 233 -10.49 -22.18 18.36
N THR A 234 -11.53 -21.34 18.44
CA THR A 234 -12.43 -21.05 17.32
C THR A 234 -12.27 -19.59 16.92
N ALA A 235 -11.97 -19.32 15.65
CA ALA A 235 -11.75 -17.97 15.13
C ALA A 235 -12.05 -17.91 13.63
N ARG A 236 -12.21 -16.68 13.09
CA ARG A 236 -12.15 -16.44 11.64
C ARG A 236 -11.20 -15.27 11.37
N PRO A 237 -10.12 -15.46 10.57
CA PRO A 237 -9.71 -16.70 9.91
C PRO A 237 -9.34 -17.80 10.92
N GLU A 238 -9.22 -19.05 10.46
CA GLU A 238 -8.87 -20.17 11.35
C GLU A 238 -7.61 -19.84 12.16
N PRO A 239 -7.61 -20.11 13.47
CA PRO A 239 -6.47 -19.79 14.32
C PRO A 239 -5.27 -20.64 13.91
N ALA A 240 -4.12 -20.00 13.72
CA ALA A 240 -2.85 -20.67 13.48
C ALA A 240 -1.95 -20.52 14.71
N VAL A 241 -1.35 -21.62 15.15
CA VAL A 241 -0.25 -21.59 16.11
C VAL A 241 1.01 -21.25 15.32
N ARG A 242 1.62 -20.09 15.61
CA ARG A 242 2.91 -19.67 15.04
C ARG A 242 3.99 -19.77 16.09
#